data_AF-A0A2L2SRR1-F1
#
_entry.id   AF-A0A2L2SRR1-F1
#
_cell.length_a   1.000
_cell.length_b   1.000
_cell.length_c   1.000
_cell.angle_alpha   90.00
_cell.angle_beta   90.00
_cell.angle_gamma   90.00
#
_symmetry.space_group_name_H-M   'P 1'
#
loop_
_entity.id
_entity.type
_entity.pdbx_description
1 polymer ?
#
loop_
_entity_poly.entity_id
_entity_poly.type
_entity_poly.pdbx_seq_one_letter_code
_entity_poly.pdbx_strand_id
1 'polypeptide(L)'
;MIRSFLSQILTALVDKDTLAMNFSNRRSFVKDLEYNDIHALCDLIHDLVQQFDADTTIYCFVDDGSKFDVDSRGAFASLKLIFGRIQGIIGDDNLKLKLKVLMTVPFRSSQRLRRTIEE
;
A
#
# COMPACT_ATOMS: atom_id res chain seq x y z
N MET A 1 3.81 4.00 -6.62
CA MET A 1 3.60 3.86 -5.16
C MET A 1 3.18 2.45 -4.78
N ILE A 2 1.99 1.96 -5.17
CA ILE A 2 1.53 0.59 -4.81
C ILE A 2 2.57 -0.48 -5.13
N ARG A 3 3.17 -0.46 -6.32
CA ARG A 3 4.24 -1.43 -6.67
C ARG A 3 5.44 -1.40 -5.72
N SER A 4 5.84 -0.22 -5.25
CA SER A 4 6.93 -0.08 -4.25
C SER A 4 6.49 -0.63 -2.90
N PHE A 5 5.24 -0.36 -2.50
CA PHE A 5 4.68 -0.90 -1.27
C PHE A 5 4.54 -2.43 -1.30
N LEU A 6 4.01 -2.99 -2.39
CA LEU A 6 3.97 -4.43 -2.66
C LEU A 6 5.37 -5.04 -2.62
N SER A 7 6.36 -4.40 -3.24
CA SER A 7 7.74 -4.89 -3.20
C SER A 7 8.27 -4.95 -1.76
N GLN A 8 8.03 -3.91 -0.96
CA GLN A 8 8.44 -3.88 0.44
C GLN A 8 7.77 -4.97 1.28
N ILE A 9 6.46 -5.20 1.09
CA ILE A 9 5.71 -6.26 1.77
C ILE A 9 6.24 -7.64 1.37
N LEU A 10 6.40 -7.88 0.06
CA LEU A 10 6.90 -9.15 -0.47
C LEU A 10 8.29 -9.45 0.07
N THR A 11 9.22 -8.49 0.02
CA THR A 11 10.55 -8.66 0.59
C THR A 11 10.48 -8.99 2.07
N ALA A 12 9.65 -8.29 2.85
CA ALA A 12 9.51 -8.56 4.28
C ALA A 12 8.94 -9.96 4.60
N LEU A 13 8.02 -10.48 3.77
CA LEU A 13 7.48 -11.83 3.91
C LEU A 13 8.49 -12.91 3.50
N VAL A 14 9.28 -12.65 2.46
CA VAL A 14 10.39 -13.53 2.03
C VAL A 14 11.45 -13.61 3.13
N ASP A 15 11.84 -12.48 3.71
CA ASP A 15 12.83 -12.42 4.79
C ASP A 15 12.38 -13.15 6.06
N LYS A 16 11.06 -13.28 6.25
CA LYS A 16 10.44 -14.00 7.38
C LYS A 16 10.12 -15.47 7.08
N ASP A 17 10.33 -15.93 5.84
CA ASP A 17 9.93 -17.26 5.35
C ASP A 17 8.42 -17.56 5.56
N THR A 18 7.58 -16.53 5.47
CA THR A 18 6.12 -16.66 5.64
C THR A 18 5.33 -16.42 4.35
N LEU A 19 6.00 -16.14 3.23
CA LEU A 19 5.34 -15.85 1.97
C LEU A 19 4.59 -17.06 1.41
N ALA A 20 3.27 -16.98 1.39
CA ALA A 20 2.36 -17.90 0.72
C ALA A 20 1.72 -17.23 -0.51
N MET A 21 1.95 -17.81 -1.70
CA MET A 21 1.42 -17.28 -2.98
C MET A 21 0.10 -17.91 -3.43
N ASN A 22 -0.74 -18.32 -2.48
CA ASN A 22 -1.97 -19.10 -2.76
C ASN A 22 -3.00 -18.35 -3.63
N PHE A 23 -2.85 -17.03 -3.74
CA PHE A 23 -3.66 -16.13 -4.58
C PHE A 23 -3.41 -16.29 -6.10
N SER A 24 -2.29 -16.89 -6.52
CA SER A 24 -1.97 -17.08 -7.95
C SER A 24 -2.85 -18.14 -8.65
N ASN A 25 -3.72 -18.83 -7.90
CA ASN A 25 -4.59 -19.89 -8.44
C ASN A 25 -5.75 -19.36 -9.31
N ARG A 26 -5.99 -18.04 -9.34
CA ARG A 26 -7.02 -17.40 -10.19
C ARG A 26 -6.38 -16.66 -11.35
N ARG A 27 -6.49 -17.21 -12.58
CA ARG A 27 -5.95 -16.57 -13.80
C ARG A 27 -6.48 -15.16 -14.06
N SER A 28 -7.75 -14.90 -13.73
CA SER A 28 -8.34 -13.56 -13.87
C SER A 28 -7.64 -12.55 -12.98
N PHE A 29 -7.37 -12.92 -11.72
CA PHE A 29 -6.67 -12.07 -10.77
C PHE A 29 -5.24 -11.74 -11.23
N VAL A 30 -4.49 -12.74 -11.72
CA VAL A 30 -3.15 -12.51 -12.28
C VAL A 30 -3.21 -11.53 -13.46
N LYS A 31 -4.20 -11.68 -14.35
CA LYS A 31 -4.42 -10.78 -15.47
C LYS A 31 -4.72 -9.35 -14.99
N ASP A 32 -5.56 -9.18 -13.98
CA ASP A 32 -5.89 -7.87 -13.41
C ASP A 32 -4.66 -7.19 -12.78
N LEU A 33 -3.78 -7.98 -12.13
CA LEU A 33 -2.49 -7.50 -11.63
C LEU A 33 -1.56 -7.05 -12.77
N GLU A 34 -1.49 -7.79 -13.89
CA GLU A 34 -0.71 -7.42 -15.08
C GLU A 34 -1.18 -6.08 -15.67
N TYR A 35 -2.50 -5.84 -15.69
CA TYR A 35 -3.09 -4.58 -16.13
C TYR A 35 -2.98 -3.43 -15.12
N ASN A 36 -2.37 -3.65 -13.95
CA ASN A 36 -2.28 -2.67 -12.86
C ASN A 36 -3.63 -2.18 -12.37
N ASP A 37 -4.61 -3.08 -12.34
CA ASP A 37 -5.89 -2.78 -11.72
C ASP A 37 -5.68 -2.47 -10.24
N ILE A 38 -6.16 -1.30 -9.81
CA ILE A 38 -5.90 -0.79 -8.46
C ILE A 38 -6.63 -1.65 -7.42
N HIS A 39 -7.80 -2.20 -7.74
CA HIS A 39 -8.55 -3.04 -6.82
C HIS A 39 -7.82 -4.36 -6.59
N ALA A 40 -7.42 -5.03 -7.67
CA ALA A 40 -6.65 -6.27 -7.58
C ALA A 40 -5.33 -6.09 -6.81
N LEU A 41 -4.65 -4.95 -7.01
CA LEU A 41 -3.43 -4.65 -6.26
C LEU A 41 -3.69 -4.40 -4.76
N CYS A 42 -4.81 -3.76 -4.41
CA CYS A 42 -5.21 -3.58 -3.01
C CYS A 42 -5.60 -4.90 -2.35
N ASP A 43 -6.33 -5.77 -3.05
CA ASP A 43 -6.68 -7.10 -2.57
C ASP A 43 -5.41 -7.95 -2.35
N LEU A 44 -4.44 -7.87 -3.27
CA LEU A 44 -3.14 -8.50 -3.09
C LEU A 44 -2.41 -7.98 -1.85
N ILE A 45 -2.41 -6.68 -1.61
CA ILE A 45 -1.81 -6.10 -0.39
C ILE A 45 -2.47 -6.69 0.85
N HIS A 46 -3.80 -6.75 0.87
CA HIS A 46 -4.56 -7.29 1.99
C HIS A 46 -4.18 -8.76 2.27
N ASP A 47 -4.19 -9.60 1.23
CA ASP A 47 -3.82 -11.02 1.33
C ASP A 47 -2.38 -11.23 1.79
N LEU A 48 -1.45 -10.34 1.40
CA LEU A 48 -0.06 -10.39 1.85
C LEU A 48 0.08 -9.91 3.30
N VAL A 49 -0.63 -8.85 3.68
CA VAL A 49 -0.58 -8.30 5.05
C VAL A 49 -1.15 -9.28 6.08
N GLN A 50 -2.14 -10.10 5.69
CA GLN A 50 -2.68 -11.16 6.55
C GLN A 50 -1.68 -12.28 6.88
N GLN A 51 -0.55 -12.36 6.18
CA GLN A 51 0.48 -13.38 6.41
C GLN A 51 1.46 -13.01 7.52
N PHE A 52 1.38 -11.78 8.05
CA PHE A 52 2.19 -11.38 9.19
C PHE A 52 1.49 -11.71 10.51
N ASP A 53 2.29 -11.93 11.56
CA ASP A 53 1.76 -12.08 12.91
C ASP A 53 0.99 -10.83 13.34
N ALA A 54 -0.05 -11.05 14.13
CA ALA A 54 -0.95 -10.02 14.68
C ALA A 54 -0.21 -8.84 15.33
N ASP A 55 0.97 -9.03 15.94
CA ASP A 55 1.71 -7.96 16.61
C ASP A 55 2.78 -7.30 15.72
N THR A 56 2.86 -7.66 14.44
CA THR A 56 3.84 -7.10 13.51
C THR A 56 3.53 -5.63 13.25
N THR A 57 4.58 -4.80 13.25
CA THR A 57 4.49 -3.42 12.75
C THR A 57 5.14 -3.36 11.37
N ILE A 58 4.37 -3.05 10.32
CA ILE A 58 4.88 -2.85 8.97
C ILE A 58 5.18 -1.37 8.78
N TYR A 59 6.39 -1.07 8.32
CA TYR A 59 6.80 0.29 7.93
C TYR A 59 6.86 0.37 6.40
N CYS A 60 6.00 1.20 5.81
CA CYS A 60 6.02 1.48 4.37
C CYS A 60 6.73 2.80 4.12
N PHE A 61 7.77 2.77 3.28
CA PHE A 61 8.46 3.96 2.83
C PHE A 61 7.97 4.37 1.44
N VAL A 62 7.49 5.60 1.32
CA VAL A 62 7.14 6.22 0.03
C VAL A 62 8.12 7.36 -0.23
N ASP A 63 9.16 7.05 -1.00
CA ASP A 63 10.04 8.04 -1.60
C ASP A 63 9.36 8.61 -2.86
N ASP A 64 9.53 9.91 -3.13
CA ASP A 64 8.91 10.68 -4.22
C ASP A 64 7.48 11.21 -3.99
N GLY A 65 7.20 11.72 -2.78
CA GLY A 65 5.95 12.45 -2.49
C GLY A 65 5.73 13.71 -3.35
N SER A 66 6.78 14.18 -4.02
CA SER A 66 6.78 15.38 -4.87
C SER A 66 5.75 15.31 -6.01
N LYS A 67 5.57 14.12 -6.60
CA LYS A 67 4.64 13.90 -7.72
C LYS A 67 3.17 14.08 -7.35
N PHE A 68 2.82 13.80 -6.10
CA PHE A 68 1.46 13.97 -5.58
C PHE A 68 1.18 15.43 -5.22
N ASP A 69 2.22 16.15 -4.80
CA ASP A 69 2.12 17.55 -4.42
C ASP A 69 1.76 18.44 -5.61
N VAL A 70 2.43 18.23 -6.76
CA VAL A 70 2.16 18.96 -8.01
C VAL A 70 0.97 18.41 -8.81
N ASP A 71 0.25 17.42 -8.27
CA ASP A 71 -0.86 16.71 -8.94
C ASP A 71 -0.53 16.18 -10.35
N SER A 72 0.71 15.74 -10.56
CA SER A 72 1.14 15.32 -11.90
C SER A 72 0.21 14.21 -12.40
N ARG A 73 -0.54 14.48 -13.49
CA ARG A 73 -1.47 13.54 -14.12
C ARG A 73 -2.56 12.99 -13.18
N GLY A 74 -3.01 13.77 -12.19
CA GLY A 74 -4.05 13.32 -11.25
C GLY A 74 -3.55 12.30 -10.22
N ALA A 75 -2.24 12.19 -10.02
CA ALA A 75 -1.63 11.25 -9.08
C ALA A 75 -2.14 11.41 -7.64
N PHE A 76 -2.64 12.60 -7.27
CA PHE A 76 -3.20 12.84 -5.95
C PHE A 76 -4.52 12.09 -5.70
N ALA A 77 -5.38 11.96 -6.73
CA ALA A 77 -6.62 11.19 -6.61
C ALA A 77 -6.32 9.70 -6.42
N SER A 78 -5.35 9.17 -7.16
CA SER A 78 -4.86 7.80 -6.96
C SER A 78 -4.27 7.60 -5.57
N LEU A 79 -3.49 8.57 -5.06
CA LEU A 79 -2.95 8.54 -3.70
C LEU A 79 -4.06 8.43 -2.65
N LYS A 80 -5.09 9.28 -2.74
CA LYS A 80 -6.25 9.23 -1.84
C LYS A 80 -6.95 7.87 -1.86
N LEU A 81 -7.17 7.32 -3.04
CA LEU A 81 -7.81 6.01 -3.17
C LEU A 81 -6.96 4.89 -2.54
N ILE A 82 -5.65 4.94 -2.75
CA ILE A 82 -4.72 3.97 -2.16
C ILE A 82 -4.71 4.08 -0.64
N PHE A 83 -4.66 5.30 -0.09
CA PHE A 83 -4.72 5.49 1.35
C PHE A 83 -6.05 5.06 1.96
N GLY A 84 -7.19 5.38 1.32
CA GLY A 84 -8.49 4.89 1.78
C GLY A 84 -8.58 3.37 1.81
N ARG A 85 -7.96 2.69 0.83
CA ARG A 85 -7.89 1.22 0.81
C ARG A 85 -6.97 0.68 1.90
N ILE A 86 -5.80 1.28 2.08
CA ILE A 86 -4.86 0.92 3.15
C ILE A 86 -5.52 1.11 4.53
N GLN A 87 -6.22 2.22 4.75
CA GLN A 87 -7.00 2.46 5.98
C GLN A 87 -8.06 1.38 6.18
N GLY A 88 -8.76 0.97 5.11
CA GLY A 88 -9.72 -0.14 5.18
C GLY A 88 -9.09 -1.47 5.58
N ILE A 89 -7.86 -1.75 5.13
CA ILE A 89 -7.10 -2.96 5.52
C ILE A 89 -6.70 -2.91 7.00
N ILE A 90 -6.26 -1.75 7.50
CA ILE A 90 -5.88 -1.56 8.91
C ILE A 90 -7.11 -1.59 9.83
N GLY A 91 -8.27 -1.15 9.32
CA GLY A 91 -9.53 -1.13 10.07
C GLY A 91 -10.21 -2.49 10.19
N ASP A 92 -9.67 -3.56 9.60
CA ASP A 92 -10.15 -4.92 9.85
C ASP A 92 -9.72 -5.35 11.25
N ASP A 93 -10.67 -5.51 12.17
CA ASP A 93 -10.44 -5.91 13.56
C ASP A 93 -9.71 -7.27 13.69
N ASN A 94 -9.72 -8.09 12.62
CA ASN A 94 -8.97 -9.35 12.59
C ASN A 94 -7.47 -9.14 12.29
N LEU A 95 -7.12 -8.02 11.65
CA LEU A 95 -5.76 -7.59 11.38
C LEU A 95 -5.28 -6.70 12.53
N LYS A 96 -4.74 -7.32 13.59
CA LYS A 96 -4.07 -6.58 14.70
C LYS A 96 -2.77 -5.86 14.29
N LEU A 97 -2.46 -5.86 13.01
CA LEU A 97 -1.24 -5.35 12.44
C LEU A 97 -1.16 -3.82 12.52
N LYS A 98 0.02 -3.30 12.86
CA LYS A 98 0.27 -1.84 12.88
C LYS A 98 0.96 -1.42 11.59
N LEU A 99 0.24 -0.81 10.66
CA LEU A 99 0.88 -0.21 9.48
C LEU A 99 1.26 1.24 9.74
N LYS A 100 2.52 1.58 9.51
CA LYS A 100 3.04 2.95 9.54
C LYS A 100 3.55 3.32 8.16
N VAL A 101 3.02 4.40 7.58
CA VAL A 101 3.48 4.93 6.30
C VAL A 101 4.39 6.14 6.56
N LEU A 102 5.63 6.05 6.09
CA LEU A 102 6.59 7.16 6.07
C LEU A 102 6.72 7.64 4.64
N MET A 103 6.36 8.90 4.40
CA MET A 103 6.42 9.52 3.09
C MET A 103 7.38 10.70 3.10
N THR A 104 8.32 10.74 2.15
CA THR A 104 9.15 11.91 1.95
C THR A 104 8.41 12.92 1.10
N VAL A 105 8.37 14.18 1.56
CA VAL A 105 7.75 15.28 0.82
C VAL A 105 8.80 16.37 0.56
N PRO A 106 8.71 17.11 -0.56
CA PRO A 106 9.58 18.26 -0.79
C PRO A 106 9.50 19.25 0.37
N PHE A 107 10.61 19.90 0.71
CA PHE A 107 10.69 20.89 1.80
C PHE A 107 9.65 22.03 1.68
N ARG A 108 9.15 22.30 0.47
CA ARG A 108 8.07 23.26 0.18
C ARG A 108 6.79 22.59 -0.32
N SER A 109 6.42 21.43 0.24
CA SER A 109 5.19 20.74 -0.14
C SER A 109 3.95 21.59 0.17
N SER A 110 2.95 21.56 -0.71
CA SER A 110 1.66 22.20 -0.48
C SER A 110 0.94 21.66 0.76
N GLN A 111 0.07 22.49 1.38
CA GLN A 111 -0.78 22.06 2.51
C GLN A 111 -1.73 20.89 2.17
N ARG A 112 -1.93 20.62 0.87
CA ARG A 112 -2.91 19.65 0.37
C ARG A 112 -2.55 18.21 0.77
N LEU A 113 -1.26 17.88 0.80
CA LEU A 113 -0.80 16.56 1.19
C LEU A 113 -0.94 16.34 2.70
N ARG A 114 -0.65 17.36 3.52
CA ARG A 114 -0.78 17.29 4.99
C ARG A 114 -2.22 17.02 5.43
N ARG A 115 -3.19 17.75 4.88
CA ARG A 115 -4.62 17.58 5.23
C ARG A 115 -5.16 16.17 4.94
N THR A 116 -4.61 15.47 3.94
CA THR A 116 -5.07 14.12 3.58
C THR A 116 -4.63 13.04 4.57
N ILE A 117 -3.63 13.34 5.40
CA ILE A 117 -3.13 12.43 6.45
C ILE A 117 -3.83 12.70 7.78
N GLU A 118 -4.32 13.94 7.98
CA GLU A 118 -4.97 14.39 9.22
C GLU A 118 -6.51 14.18 9.23
N GLU A 119 -7.12 13.98 8.06
CA GLU A 119 -8.53 13.60 7.86
C GLU A 119 -8.70 12.06 7.79
#